data_AF-A0A2D4FXI8-F1
#
_entry.id   AF-A0A2D4FXI8-F1
#
_cell.length_a   1.000
_cell.length_b   1.000
_cell.length_c   1.000
_cell.angle_alpha   90.00
_cell.angle_beta   90.00
_cell.angle_gamma   90.00
#
_symmetry.space_group_name_H-M   'P 1'
#
loop_
_entity.id
_entity.type
_entity.pdbx_description
1 polymer ?
#
loop_
_entity_poly.entity_id
_entity_poly.type
_entity_poly.pdbx_seq_one_letter_code
_entity_poly.pdbx_strand_id
1 'polypeptide(L)'
;DSCWFLPPLQDWDEMTELVSSNGNYCNYRKTFADCVNFKIPILGVHLKDLIAVHVVFSDWINEDKVNLVKMQQLSVTLSELVALQTASHHLEPNMDLINLLTVRLIYLLQCYLRIVQNFLLMYCGGSPNTVFW
;
A
#
# COMPACT_ATOMS: atom_id res chain seq x y z
N ASP A 1 30.47 -24.35 -9.74
CA ASP A 1 29.56 -24.37 -8.58
C ASP A 1 29.14 -22.96 -8.23
N SER A 2 28.14 -22.49 -8.96
CA SER A 2 27.65 -21.12 -9.00
C SER A 2 26.71 -20.88 -7.82
N CYS A 3 27.28 -20.31 -6.75
CA CYS A 3 26.49 -19.79 -5.65
C CYS A 3 25.80 -18.50 -6.12
N TRP A 4 24.49 -18.48 -6.01
CA TRP A 4 23.59 -17.36 -6.29
C TRP A 4 24.08 -16.12 -5.55
N PHE A 5 24.74 -15.20 -6.25
CA PHE A 5 25.13 -13.91 -5.71
C PHE A 5 23.85 -13.15 -5.33
N LEU A 6 23.52 -13.16 -4.03
CA LEU A 6 22.66 -12.15 -3.44
C LEU A 6 23.27 -10.78 -3.82
N PRO A 7 22.45 -9.79 -4.23
CA PRO A 7 22.98 -8.48 -4.53
C PRO A 7 23.75 -7.94 -3.31
N PRO A 8 24.80 -7.13 -3.52
CA PRO A 8 25.59 -6.58 -2.43
C PRO A 8 24.68 -5.88 -1.42
N LEU A 9 24.94 -6.09 -0.11
CA LEU A 9 24.14 -5.56 1.01
C LEU A 9 23.87 -4.05 0.90
N GLN A 10 24.78 -3.30 0.24
CA GLN A 10 24.66 -1.87 0.01
C GLN A 10 23.39 -1.48 -0.78
N ASP A 11 23.01 -2.25 -1.80
CA ASP A 11 21.82 -1.97 -2.60
C ASP A 11 20.52 -2.18 -1.77
N TRP A 12 20.56 -3.13 -0.82
CA TRP A 12 19.43 -3.41 0.07
C TRP A 12 19.20 -2.32 1.11
N ASP A 13 20.29 -1.75 1.65
CA ASP A 13 20.22 -0.67 2.63
C ASP A 13 19.63 0.59 1.98
N GLU A 14 20.06 0.93 0.75
CA GLU A 14 19.51 2.05 -0.02
C GLU A 14 18.01 1.87 -0.32
N MET A 15 17.60 0.66 -0.75
CA MET A 15 16.19 0.35 -0.99
C MET A 15 15.35 0.45 0.30
N THR A 16 15.92 0.04 1.44
CA THR A 16 15.27 0.11 2.75
C THR A 16 15.13 1.55 3.22
N GLU A 17 16.17 2.37 3.04
CA GLU A 17 16.16 3.78 3.38
C GLU A 17 15.17 4.58 2.51
N LEU A 18 15.07 4.24 1.22
CA LEU A 18 14.14 4.86 0.28
C LEU A 18 12.69 4.76 0.75
N VAL A 19 12.28 3.60 1.27
CA VAL A 19 10.89 3.35 1.74
C VAL A 19 10.73 3.45 3.26
N SER A 20 11.76 3.92 3.97
CA SER A 20 11.74 4.10 5.41
C SER A 20 10.57 4.98 5.86
N SER A 21 9.96 4.64 6.99
CA SER A 21 8.88 5.44 7.59
C SER A 21 9.38 6.70 8.30
N ASN A 22 10.72 6.88 8.39
CA ASN A 22 11.32 8.04 9.01
C ASN A 22 10.84 9.34 8.34
N GLY A 23 10.58 10.37 9.14
CA GLY A 23 10.08 11.65 8.64
C GLY A 23 8.77 11.56 7.85
N ASN A 24 7.89 10.60 8.18
CA ASN A 24 6.65 10.32 7.44
C ASN A 24 6.91 9.95 5.97
N TYR A 25 7.84 9.02 5.72
CA TYR A 25 8.21 8.55 4.38
C TYR A 25 8.82 9.65 3.51
N CYS A 26 9.69 10.50 4.07
CA CYS A 26 10.20 11.68 3.37
C CYS A 26 10.98 11.35 2.09
N ASN A 27 11.86 10.33 2.13
CA ASN A 27 12.65 9.90 0.98
C ASN A 27 11.77 9.35 -0.15
N TYR A 28 10.80 8.49 0.20
CA TYR A 28 9.79 8.00 -0.73
C TYR A 28 9.00 9.16 -1.35
N ARG A 29 8.48 10.10 -0.55
CA ARG A 29 7.66 11.22 -1.05
C ARG A 29 8.44 12.10 -2.02
N LYS A 30 9.69 12.42 -1.71
CA LYS A 30 10.57 13.19 -2.59
C LYS A 30 10.77 12.46 -3.92
N THR A 31 11.23 11.21 -3.86
CA THR A 31 11.49 10.41 -5.07
C THR A 31 10.22 10.20 -5.89
N PHE A 32 9.09 9.92 -5.23
CA PHE A 32 7.79 9.74 -5.86
C PHE A 32 7.28 11.03 -6.54
N ALA A 33 7.54 12.20 -5.96
CA ALA A 33 7.21 13.49 -6.56
C ALA A 33 8.06 13.76 -7.81
N ASP A 34 9.35 13.41 -7.76
CA ASP A 34 10.30 13.58 -8.87
C ASP A 34 10.05 12.59 -10.03
N CYS A 35 9.37 11.46 -9.78
CA CYS A 35 9.01 10.50 -10.82
C CYS A 35 8.03 11.08 -11.86
N VAL A 36 8.40 10.93 -13.14
CA VAL A 36 7.61 11.29 -14.32
C VAL A 36 6.99 10.07 -15.00
N ASN A 37 5.89 10.26 -15.73
CA ASN A 37 5.15 9.21 -16.45
C ASN A 37 4.51 8.17 -15.51
N PHE A 38 4.82 6.89 -15.70
CA PHE A 38 4.23 5.78 -14.97
C PHE A 38 4.88 5.62 -13.59
N LYS A 39 4.09 5.71 -12.53
CA LYS A 39 4.50 5.41 -11.15
C LYS A 39 3.38 4.74 -10.40
N ILE A 40 3.72 3.75 -9.58
CA ILE A 40 2.78 3.05 -8.71
C ILE A 40 2.94 3.61 -7.30
N PRO A 41 1.90 4.23 -6.71
CA PRO A 41 1.98 4.76 -5.35
C PRO A 41 1.98 3.62 -4.32
N ILE A 42 2.74 3.78 -3.25
CA ILE A 42 2.54 2.99 -2.03
C ILE A 42 1.26 3.50 -1.37
N LEU A 43 0.11 2.91 -1.74
CA LEU A 43 -1.21 3.38 -1.34
C LEU A 43 -1.34 3.56 0.18
N GLY A 44 -0.74 2.68 0.98
CA GLY A 44 -0.78 2.79 2.45
C GLY A 44 -0.25 4.12 3.00
N VAL A 45 0.75 4.73 2.36
CA VAL A 45 1.30 6.04 2.78
C VAL A 45 0.29 7.16 2.52
N HIS A 46 -0.37 7.15 1.37
CA HIS A 46 -1.37 8.15 0.99
C HIS A 46 -2.70 7.97 1.74
N LEU A 47 -3.12 6.72 1.96
CA LEU A 47 -4.29 6.39 2.77
C LEU A 47 -4.12 6.84 4.22
N LYS A 48 -2.92 6.69 4.79
CA LYS A 48 -2.59 7.24 6.11
C LYS A 48 -2.85 8.74 6.17
N ASP A 49 -2.47 9.50 5.16
CA ASP A 49 -2.68 10.95 5.12
C ASP A 49 -4.17 11.31 5.00
N LEU A 50 -4.93 10.58 4.16
CA LEU A 50 -6.38 10.74 4.06
C LEU A 50 -7.08 10.47 5.40
N ILE A 51 -6.67 9.42 6.12
CA ILE A 51 -7.16 9.13 7.47
C ILE A 51 -6.79 10.26 8.43
N ALA A 52 -5.55 10.76 8.37
CA ALA A 52 -5.12 11.86 9.23
C ALA A 52 -5.97 13.12 9.02
N VAL A 53 -6.23 13.52 7.76
CA VAL A 53 -7.13 14.64 7.44
C VAL A 53 -8.54 14.35 7.94
N HIS A 54 -9.04 13.13 7.74
CA HIS A 54 -10.38 12.74 8.19
C HIS A 54 -10.55 12.84 9.71
N VAL A 55 -9.54 12.43 10.46
CA VAL A 55 -9.55 12.44 11.93
C VAL A 55 -9.34 13.85 12.50
N VAL A 56 -8.52 14.68 11.86
CA VAL A 56 -8.20 16.02 12.37
C VAL A 56 -9.33 17.03 12.10
N PHE A 57 -10.00 16.94 10.96
CA PHE A 57 -11.03 17.92 10.58
C PHE A 57 -12.44 17.35 10.68
N SER A 58 -13.35 18.09 11.31
CA SER A 58 -14.78 17.81 11.26
C SER A 58 -15.34 18.00 9.85
N ASP A 59 -16.34 17.20 9.47
CA ASP A 59 -17.02 17.30 8.18
C ASP A 59 -17.82 18.60 8.03
N TRP A 60 -18.28 19.13 9.17
CA TRP A 60 -19.10 20.33 9.27
C TRP A 60 -18.41 21.36 10.14
N ILE A 61 -18.48 22.63 9.74
CA ILE A 61 -18.06 23.76 10.57
C ILE A 61 -19.21 24.13 11.53
N ASN A 62 -20.45 24.10 11.01
CA ASN A 62 -21.73 24.27 11.71
C ASN A 62 -22.76 23.33 11.07
N GLU A 63 -23.96 23.18 11.64
CA GLU A 63 -25.01 22.25 11.17
C GLU A 63 -25.32 22.34 9.65
N ASP A 64 -25.23 23.52 9.05
CA ASP A 64 -25.56 23.73 7.62
C ASP A 64 -24.34 24.01 6.73
N LYS A 65 -23.12 23.97 7.26
CA LYS A 65 -21.90 24.39 6.53
C LYS A 65 -20.85 23.30 6.49
N VAL A 66 -20.66 22.72 5.31
CA VAL A 66 -19.60 21.75 5.03
C VAL A 66 -18.22 22.40 5.19
N ASN A 67 -17.27 21.64 5.73
CA ASN A 67 -15.90 22.05 5.86
C ASN A 67 -15.14 21.95 4.52
N LEU A 68 -15.09 23.06 3.79
CA LEU A 68 -14.39 23.15 2.51
C LEU A 68 -12.88 22.92 2.62
N VAL A 69 -12.26 23.25 3.77
CA VAL A 69 -10.83 22.99 4.00
C VAL A 69 -10.56 21.49 4.01
N LYS A 70 -11.40 20.72 4.70
CA LYS A 70 -11.32 19.25 4.70
C LYS A 70 -11.51 18.70 3.28
N MET A 71 -12.54 19.16 2.57
CA MET A 71 -12.80 18.74 1.19
C MET A 71 -11.61 19.02 0.28
N GLN A 72 -11.01 20.21 0.37
CA GLN A 72 -9.85 20.58 -0.44
C GLN A 72 -8.63 19.70 -0.13
N GLN A 73 -8.35 19.43 1.15
CA GLN A 73 -7.20 18.59 1.52
C GLN A 73 -7.37 17.15 1.05
N LEU A 74 -8.58 16.59 1.18
CA LEU A 74 -8.88 15.26 0.66
C LEU A 74 -8.81 15.22 -0.87
N SER A 75 -9.31 16.26 -1.54
CA SER A 75 -9.36 16.29 -3.01
C SER A 75 -7.98 16.31 -3.63
N VAL A 76 -7.01 17.02 -3.05
CA VAL A 76 -5.63 17.04 -3.55
C VAL A 76 -5.05 15.62 -3.65
N THR A 77 -5.07 14.87 -2.55
CA THR A 77 -4.53 13.51 -2.52
C THR A 77 -5.33 12.56 -3.43
N LEU A 78 -6.66 12.66 -3.44
CA LEU A 78 -7.49 11.81 -4.29
C LEU A 78 -7.30 12.11 -5.78
N SER A 79 -7.16 13.39 -6.16
CA SER A 79 -6.92 13.79 -7.55
C SER A 79 -5.58 13.28 -8.06
N GLU A 80 -4.53 13.32 -7.24
CA GLU A 80 -3.24 12.69 -7.59
C GLU A 80 -3.41 11.18 -7.82
N LEU A 81 -4.10 10.47 -6.92
CA LEU A 81 -4.33 9.03 -7.06
C LEU A 81 -5.17 8.66 -8.30
N VAL A 82 -6.18 9.47 -8.63
CA VAL A 82 -7.00 9.28 -9.83
C VAL A 82 -6.16 9.51 -11.10
N ALA A 83 -5.32 10.54 -11.11
CA ALA A 83 -4.45 10.83 -12.26
C ALA A 83 -3.48 9.68 -12.59
N LEU A 84 -3.08 8.89 -11.58
CA LEU A 84 -2.19 7.73 -11.79
C LEU A 84 -2.88 6.56 -12.48
N GLN A 85 -4.21 6.45 -12.41
CA GLN A 85 -4.95 5.36 -13.04
C GLN A 85 -4.96 5.44 -14.57
N THR A 86 -4.77 6.64 -15.12
CA THR A 86 -4.76 6.89 -16.57
C THR A 86 -3.35 6.93 -17.15
N ALA A 87 -2.32 6.77 -16.31
CA ALA A 87 -0.93 6.76 -16.75
C ALA A 87 -0.66 5.52 -17.63
N SER A 88 -0.21 5.75 -18.87
CA SER A 88 0.14 4.67 -19.79
C SER A 88 1.40 3.93 -19.29
N HIS A 89 1.28 2.62 -19.09
CA HIS A 89 2.43 1.73 -18.96
C HIS A 89 2.84 1.20 -20.35
N HIS A 90 4.14 1.19 -20.64
CA HIS A 90 4.70 0.61 -21.87
C HIS A 90 5.03 -0.89 -21.71
N LEU A 91 4.16 -1.62 -21.02
CA LEU A 91 4.35 -3.05 -20.77
C LEU A 91 3.49 -3.86 -21.75
N GLU A 92 4.09 -4.86 -22.39
CA GLU A 92 3.37 -5.88 -23.17
C GLU A 92 3.15 -7.12 -22.28
N PRO A 93 1.94 -7.31 -21.74
CA PRO A 93 1.69 -8.39 -20.79
C PRO A 93 1.63 -9.76 -21.48
N ASN A 94 2.39 -10.72 -20.96
CA ASN A 94 2.16 -12.14 -21.26
C ASN A 94 1.05 -12.67 -20.34
N MET A 95 -0.12 -12.95 -20.90
CA MET A 95 -1.30 -13.36 -20.13
C MET A 95 -1.12 -14.71 -19.42
N ASP A 96 -0.35 -15.64 -19.98
CA ASP A 96 -0.09 -16.92 -19.33
C ASP A 96 0.78 -16.74 -18.08
N LEU A 97 1.79 -15.88 -18.17
CA LEU A 97 2.64 -15.55 -17.02
C LEU A 97 1.85 -14.81 -15.93
N ILE A 98 0.99 -13.86 -16.31
CA ILE A 98 0.13 -13.14 -15.38
C ILE A 98 -0.83 -14.10 -14.67
N ASN A 99 -1.48 -14.99 -15.41
CA ASN A 99 -2.39 -15.97 -14.83
C ASN A 99 -1.65 -16.90 -13.87
N LEU A 100 -0.46 -17.37 -14.26
CA LEU A 100 0.38 -18.19 -13.39
C LEU A 100 0.73 -17.46 -12.09
N LEU A 101 1.24 -16.23 -12.18
CA LEU A 101 1.60 -15.44 -10.99
C LEU A 101 0.38 -15.16 -10.11
N THR A 102 -0.74 -14.77 -10.72
CA THR A 102 -2.00 -14.48 -10.01
C THR A 102 -2.45 -15.69 -9.20
N VAL A 103 -2.49 -16.86 -9.81
CA VAL A 103 -2.87 -18.11 -9.14
C VAL A 103 -1.90 -18.45 -8.01
N ARG A 104 -0.59 -18.28 -8.22
CA ARG A 104 0.42 -18.56 -7.19
C ARG A 104 0.31 -17.61 -5.99
N LEU A 105 0.12 -16.31 -6.21
CA LEU A 105 -0.07 -15.34 -5.12
C LEU A 105 -1.34 -15.63 -4.32
N ILE A 106 -2.46 -15.96 -4.99
CA ILE A 106 -3.71 -16.33 -4.31
C ILE A 106 -3.51 -17.57 -3.43
N TYR A 107 -2.87 -18.62 -3.95
CA TYR A 107 -2.59 -19.81 -3.15
C TYR A 107 -1.67 -19.52 -1.97
N LEU A 108 -0.64 -18.69 -2.15
CA LEU A 108 0.26 -18.31 -1.07
C LEU A 108 -0.48 -17.54 0.03
N LEU A 109 -1.34 -16.59 -0.34
CA LEU A 109 -2.20 -15.86 0.60
C LEU A 109 -3.16 -16.80 1.35
N GLN A 110 -3.80 -17.73 0.64
CA GLN A 110 -4.66 -18.74 1.27
C GLN A 110 -3.88 -19.63 2.25
N CYS A 111 -2.69 -20.06 1.87
CA CYS A 111 -1.80 -20.82 2.76
C CYS A 111 -1.40 -20.00 3.99
N TYR A 112 -1.02 -18.73 3.82
CA TYR A 112 -0.69 -17.84 4.91
C TYR A 112 -1.87 -17.64 5.86
N LEU A 113 -3.06 -17.33 5.34
CA LEU A 113 -4.28 -17.19 6.15
C LEU A 113 -4.61 -18.47 6.90
N ARG A 114 -4.48 -19.64 6.27
CA ARG A 114 -4.70 -20.93 6.94
C ARG A 114 -3.67 -21.20 8.04
N ILE A 115 -2.40 -20.86 7.83
CA ILE A 115 -1.35 -20.97 8.86
C ILE A 115 -1.67 -20.04 10.04
N VAL A 116 -2.01 -18.78 9.76
CA VAL A 116 -2.37 -17.79 10.79
C VAL A 116 -3.61 -18.24 11.56
N GLN A 117 -4.67 -18.70 10.89
CA GLN A 117 -5.87 -19.24 11.53
C GLN A 117 -5.55 -20.45 12.41
N ASN A 118 -4.74 -21.39 11.93
CA ASN A 118 -4.33 -22.57 12.71
C ASN A 118 -3.47 -22.17 13.93
N PHE A 119 -2.60 -21.17 13.78
CA PHE A 119 -1.84 -20.61 14.90
C PHE A 119 -2.78 -19.95 15.92
N LEU A 120 -3.70 -19.08 15.48
CA LEU A 120 -4.71 -18.48 16.36
C LEU A 120 -5.57 -19.52 17.08
N LEU A 121 -6.02 -20.57 16.40
CA LEU A 121 -6.78 -21.66 17.03
C LEU A 121 -5.98 -22.41 18.10
N MET A 122 -4.67 -22.59 17.88
CA MET A 122 -3.77 -23.26 18.81
C MET A 122 -3.48 -22.42 20.06
N TYR A 123 -3.34 -21.09 19.92
CA TYR A 123 -2.95 -20.19 21.02
C TYR A 123 -4.13 -19.51 21.72
N CYS A 124 -5.27 -19.31 21.04
CA CYS A 124 -6.43 -18.64 21.62
C CYS A 124 -7.53 -19.61 22.11
N GLY A 125 -7.33 -20.94 22.03
CA GLY A 125 -8.29 -21.92 22.54
C GLY A 125 -9.68 -21.79 21.91
N GLY A 126 -9.83 -22.24 20.66
CA GLY A 126 -11.02 -21.97 19.86
C GLY A 126 -12.34 -22.51 20.43
N SER A 127 -13.32 -21.61 20.61
CA SER A 127 -14.74 -21.93 20.34
C SER A 127 -15.01 -21.67 18.85
N PRO A 128 -15.66 -22.58 18.11
CA PRO A 128 -15.75 -22.57 16.64
C PRO A 128 -16.54 -21.41 16.00
N ASN A 129 -17.01 -20.42 16.77
CA ASN A 129 -17.84 -19.31 16.29
C ASN A 129 -17.16 -17.92 16.36
N THR A 130 -15.86 -17.83 16.61
CA THR A 130 -15.18 -16.52 16.63
C THR A 130 -14.79 -16.09 15.21
N VAL A 131 -15.59 -15.20 14.64
CA VAL A 131 -15.21 -14.44 13.43
C VAL A 131 -14.24 -13.36 13.87
N PHE A 132 -12.96 -13.53 13.55
CA PHE A 132 -11.97 -12.45 13.64
C PHE A 132 -12.09 -11.61 12.35
N TRP A 133 -12.69 -10.43 12.47
CA TRP A 133 -12.65 -9.38 11.44
C TRP A 133 -11.27 -8.74 11.38
#